data_AF-A0A363SL82-F1
#
_entry.id   AF-A0A363SL82-F1
#
_cell.length_a   1.000
_cell.length_b   1.000
_cell.length_c   1.000
_cell.angle_alpha   90.00
_cell.angle_beta   90.00
_cell.angle_gamma   90.00
#
_symmetry.space_group_name_H-M   'P 1'
#
loop_
_entity.id
_entity.type
_entity.pdbx_description
1 polymer ?
#
loop_
_entity_poly.entity_id
_entity_poly.type
_entity_poly.pdbx_seq_one_letter_code
_entity_poly.pdbx_strand_id
1 'polypeptide(L)'
;MDPTLPHMFAALLAIVFLGGAWQKLRDPDGFAMAVEQYRLLPSSWATPAAWGLLAAEAAAGLLLLPLATRTAGAVLALAVLAAVTLAVALNLLRGRHAIDCGCGGPEGGQHLSWGLVLRNGLLGLAAGLAVASEVPRDLVWLDGLTVVAGTLALYGLYAAANQLMANRPRLMKLRG
;
A
#
# COMPACT_ATOMS: atom_id res chain seq x y z
N MET A 1 -20.05 4.05 16.67
CA MET A 1 -18.68 3.56 16.47
C MET A 1 -17.74 4.62 17.00
N ASP A 2 -16.61 4.22 17.60
CA ASP A 2 -15.61 5.15 18.14
C ASP A 2 -15.02 6.00 17.00
N PRO A 3 -15.05 7.35 17.08
CA PRO A 3 -14.55 8.24 16.02
C PRO A 3 -13.03 8.11 15.80
N THR A 4 -12.30 7.47 16.70
CA THR A 4 -10.84 7.28 16.58
C THR A 4 -10.45 6.24 15.52
N LEU A 5 -11.31 5.24 15.28
CA LEU A 5 -11.02 4.15 14.33
C LEU A 5 -10.82 4.64 12.88
N PRO A 6 -11.73 5.46 12.29
CA PRO A 6 -11.50 6.02 10.95
C PRO A 6 -10.20 6.80 10.82
N HIS A 7 -9.81 7.54 11.88
CA HIS A 7 -8.58 8.31 11.92
C HIS A 7 -7.34 7.41 11.94
N MET A 8 -7.36 6.30 12.69
CA MET A 8 -6.28 5.31 12.69
C MET A 8 -6.09 4.69 11.31
N PHE A 9 -7.18 4.29 10.64
CA PHE A 9 -7.10 3.70 9.29
C PHE A 9 -6.62 4.71 8.25
N ALA A 10 -7.11 5.96 8.30
CA ALA A 10 -6.65 7.02 7.40
C ALA A 10 -5.14 7.30 7.60
N ALA A 11 -4.67 7.39 8.84
CA ALA A 11 -3.26 7.62 9.15
C ALA A 11 -2.38 6.43 8.73
N LEU A 12 -2.83 5.19 9.00
CA LEU A 12 -2.15 3.98 8.55
C LEU A 12 -1.97 3.98 7.02
N LEU A 13 -3.06 4.21 6.29
CA LEU A 13 -3.02 4.26 4.83
C LEU A 13 -2.12 5.38 4.34
N ALA A 14 -2.21 6.57 4.92
CA ALA A 14 -1.32 7.67 4.57
C ALA A 14 0.16 7.28 4.74
N ILE A 15 0.54 6.65 5.85
CA ILE A 15 1.92 6.17 6.07
C ILE A 15 2.31 5.13 5.00
N VAL A 16 1.43 4.17 4.70
CA VAL A 16 1.71 3.11 3.72
C VAL A 16 1.89 3.68 2.31
N PHE A 17 0.99 4.55 1.87
CA PHE A 17 1.00 5.15 0.54
C PHE A 17 2.16 6.14 0.37
N LEU A 18 2.39 7.03 1.34
CA LEU A 18 3.52 7.97 1.30
C LEU A 18 4.86 7.24 1.41
N GLY A 19 4.94 6.20 2.26
CA GLY A 19 6.13 5.35 2.36
C GLY A 19 6.41 4.60 1.06
N GLY A 20 5.38 4.04 0.41
CA GLY A 20 5.49 3.39 -0.89
C GLY A 20 5.91 4.35 -2.01
N ALA A 21 5.34 5.55 -2.03
CA ALA A 21 5.73 6.60 -2.98
C ALA A 21 7.19 7.03 -2.76
N TRP A 22 7.59 7.24 -1.50
CA TRP A 22 8.98 7.58 -1.17
C TRP A 22 9.99 6.51 -1.62
N GLN A 23 9.65 5.23 -1.46
CA GLN A 23 10.48 4.13 -1.93
C GLN A 23 10.64 4.14 -3.46
N LYS A 24 9.54 4.34 -4.19
CA LYS A 24 9.56 4.44 -5.66
C LYS A 24 10.32 5.67 -6.15
N LEU A 25 10.25 6.77 -5.42
CA LEU A 25 10.98 8.00 -5.73
C LEU A 25 12.50 7.84 -5.55
N ARG A 26 12.96 6.95 -4.66
CA ARG A 26 14.39 6.69 -4.44
C ARG A 26 15.05 5.92 -5.58
N ASP A 27 14.29 5.08 -6.28
CA ASP A 27 14.76 4.32 -7.44
C ASP A 27 13.67 4.26 -8.53
N PRO A 28 13.43 5.39 -9.23
CA PRO A 28 12.36 5.48 -10.21
C PRO A 28 12.66 4.64 -11.46
N ASP A 29 13.93 4.50 -11.83
CA ASP A 29 14.37 3.70 -12.97
C ASP A 29 14.18 2.20 -12.69
N GLY A 30 14.61 1.73 -11.51
CA GLY A 30 14.36 0.36 -11.06
C GLY A 30 12.86 0.05 -10.97
N PHE A 31 12.04 1.01 -10.52
CA PHE A 31 10.60 0.85 -10.49
C PHE A 31 9.98 0.79 -11.90
N ALA A 32 10.41 1.64 -12.84
CA ALA A 32 9.94 1.58 -14.22
C ALA A 32 10.30 0.25 -14.89
N MET A 33 11.51 -0.27 -14.65
CA MET A 33 11.91 -1.61 -15.09
C MET A 33 11.03 -2.70 -14.47
N ALA A 34 10.71 -2.61 -13.17
CA ALA A 34 9.80 -3.54 -12.52
C ALA A 34 8.41 -3.50 -13.17
N VAL A 35 7.86 -2.31 -13.46
CA VAL A 35 6.57 -2.17 -14.16
C VAL A 35 6.62 -2.79 -15.56
N GLU A 36 7.72 -2.63 -16.30
CA GLU A 36 7.90 -3.25 -17.62
C GLU A 36 7.87 -4.79 -17.54
N GLN A 37 8.46 -5.38 -16.50
CA GLN A 37 8.47 -6.84 -16.28
C GLN A 37 7.07 -7.44 -16.11
N TYR A 38 6.07 -6.64 -15.72
CA TYR A 38 4.69 -7.12 -15.64
C TYR A 38 4.11 -7.44 -17.02
N ARG A 39 4.69 -6.92 -18.12
CA ARG A 39 4.23 -7.15 -19.51
C ARG A 39 2.71 -6.98 -19.66
N LEU A 40 2.19 -5.92 -19.05
CA LEU A 40 0.78 -5.50 -19.15
C LEU A 40 0.62 -4.30 -20.09
N LEU A 41 1.68 -3.52 -20.27
CA LEU A 41 1.75 -2.31 -21.07
C LEU A 41 2.89 -2.43 -22.10
N PRO A 42 2.83 -1.69 -23.22
CA PRO A 42 3.99 -1.51 -24.09
C PRO A 42 5.17 -0.90 -23.31
N SER A 43 6.41 -1.22 -23.70
CA SER A 43 7.62 -0.72 -23.03
C SER A 43 7.68 0.81 -22.95
N SER A 44 7.19 1.52 -23.98
CA SER A 44 7.10 2.99 -23.99
C SER A 44 6.15 3.58 -22.94
N TRP A 45 5.23 2.77 -22.40
CA TRP A 45 4.28 3.18 -21.37
C TRP A 45 4.72 2.79 -19.95
N ALA A 46 5.79 2.00 -19.78
CA ALA A 46 6.25 1.57 -18.47
C ALA A 46 6.68 2.75 -17.59
N THR A 47 7.53 3.66 -18.12
CA THR A 47 7.99 4.84 -17.39
C THR A 47 6.85 5.81 -17.06
N PRO A 48 5.98 6.21 -18.00
CA PRO A 48 4.80 7.03 -17.66
C PRO A 48 3.88 6.39 -16.62
N ALA A 49 3.64 5.07 -16.71
CA ALA A 49 2.81 4.36 -15.74
C ALA A 49 3.46 4.32 -14.35
N ALA A 50 4.78 4.15 -14.27
CA ALA A 50 5.53 4.18 -13.02
C ALA A 50 5.43 5.55 -12.33
N TRP A 51 5.64 6.64 -13.07
CA TRP A 51 5.46 8.00 -12.56
C TRP A 51 4.01 8.31 -12.18
N GLY A 52 3.04 7.85 -12.99
CA GLY A 52 1.62 8.01 -12.69
C GLY A 52 1.22 7.30 -11.40
N LEU A 53 1.73 6.09 -11.19
CA LEU A 53 1.47 5.31 -9.98
C LEU A 53 2.14 5.94 -8.74
N LEU A 54 3.38 6.41 -8.87
CA LEU A 54 4.05 7.19 -7.82
C LEU A 54 3.23 8.43 -7.41
N ALA A 55 2.80 9.23 -8.38
CA ALA A 55 2.02 10.44 -8.14
C ALA A 55 0.65 10.11 -7.51
N ALA A 56 -0.02 9.04 -7.99
CA ALA A 56 -1.29 8.60 -7.44
C ALA A 56 -1.16 8.10 -6.00
N GLU A 57 -0.08 7.37 -5.67
CA GLU A 57 0.18 6.94 -4.29
C GLU A 57 0.44 8.15 -3.37
N ALA A 58 1.28 9.09 -3.79
CA ALA A 58 1.56 10.29 -3.02
C ALA A 58 0.29 11.12 -2.79
N ALA A 59 -0.50 11.35 -3.84
CA ALA A 59 -1.76 12.08 -3.77
C ALA A 59 -2.78 11.38 -2.86
N ALA A 60 -2.93 10.06 -2.96
CA ALA A 60 -3.82 9.29 -2.08
C ALA A 60 -3.43 9.46 -0.61
N GLY A 61 -2.14 9.31 -0.29
CA GLY A 61 -1.64 9.47 1.06
C GLY A 61 -1.85 10.89 1.63
N LEU A 62 -1.63 11.93 0.83
CA LEU A 62 -1.84 13.32 1.24
C LEU A 62 -3.34 13.65 1.42
N LEU A 63 -4.21 13.19 0.51
CA LEU A 63 -5.64 13.48 0.55
C LEU A 63 -6.36 12.78 1.71
N LEU A 64 -5.80 11.68 2.23
CA LEU A 64 -6.37 10.95 3.38
C LEU A 64 -6.23 11.69 4.72
N LEU A 65 -5.25 12.59 4.85
CA LEU A 65 -4.99 13.30 6.12
C LEU A 65 -6.11 14.30 6.45
N PRO A 66 -6.46 15.27 5.57
CA PRO A 66 -7.53 16.22 5.85
C PRO A 66 -8.90 15.55 5.77
N LEU A 67 -9.77 15.83 6.74
CA LEU A 67 -11.13 15.28 6.77
C LEU A 67 -11.93 15.68 5.51
N ALA A 68 -11.75 16.91 5.04
CA ALA A 68 -12.43 17.45 3.85
C ALA A 68 -12.10 16.72 2.54
N THR A 69 -10.91 16.11 2.43
CA THR A 69 -10.47 15.42 1.21
C THR A 69 -10.42 13.90 1.37
N ARG A 70 -10.79 13.38 2.55
CA ARG A 70 -10.57 11.98 2.93
C ARG A 70 -11.31 11.01 2.01
N THR A 71 -12.53 11.35 1.61
CA THR A 71 -13.32 10.55 0.67
C THR A 71 -12.63 10.42 -0.68
N ALA A 72 -12.14 11.53 -1.25
CA ALA A 72 -11.36 11.52 -2.49
C ALA A 72 -10.05 10.71 -2.34
N GLY A 73 -9.35 10.89 -1.21
CA GLY A 73 -8.14 10.11 -0.90
C GLY A 73 -8.41 8.61 -0.80
N ALA A 74 -9.50 8.20 -0.15
CA ALA A 74 -9.89 6.80 -0.01
C ALA A 74 -10.28 6.16 -1.35
N VAL A 75 -11.01 6.89 -2.21
CA VAL A 75 -11.35 6.43 -3.57
C VAL A 75 -10.09 6.27 -4.41
N LEU A 76 -9.15 7.22 -4.35
CA LEU A 76 -7.89 7.11 -5.08
C LEU A 76 -7.03 5.96 -4.56
N ALA A 77 -6.95 5.78 -3.24
CA ALA A 77 -6.27 4.65 -2.61
C ALA A 77 -6.85 3.30 -3.08
N LEU A 78 -8.17 3.18 -3.12
CA LEU A 78 -8.85 1.99 -3.63
C LEU A 78 -8.54 1.73 -5.11
N ALA A 79 -8.56 2.78 -5.94
CA ALA A 79 -8.23 2.66 -7.36
C ALA A 79 -6.77 2.18 -7.57
N VAL A 80 -5.83 2.75 -6.83
CA VAL A 80 -4.42 2.35 -6.85
C VAL A 80 -4.27 0.89 -6.39
N LEU A 81 -4.86 0.52 -5.25
CA LEU A 81 -4.80 -0.84 -4.73
C LEU A 81 -5.42 -1.84 -5.71
N ALA A 82 -6.54 -1.50 -6.34
CA ALA A 82 -7.18 -2.35 -7.34
C ALA A 82 -6.29 -2.54 -8.57
N ALA A 83 -5.70 -1.46 -9.10
CA ALA A 83 -4.81 -1.52 -10.25
C ALA A 83 -3.57 -2.39 -9.97
N VAL A 84 -2.90 -2.17 -8.84
CA VAL A 84 -1.74 -2.96 -8.42
C VAL A 84 -2.14 -4.42 -8.19
N THR A 85 -3.26 -4.67 -7.52
CA THR A 85 -3.75 -6.03 -7.23
C THR A 85 -4.09 -6.80 -8.51
N LEU A 86 -4.74 -6.15 -9.47
CA LEU A 86 -5.05 -6.75 -10.77
C LEU A 86 -3.75 -7.07 -11.52
N ALA A 87 -2.79 -6.15 -11.52
CA ALA A 87 -1.50 -6.35 -12.16
C ALA A 87 -0.74 -7.55 -11.57
N VAL A 88 -0.70 -7.66 -10.24
CA VAL A 88 -0.13 -8.78 -9.49
C VAL A 88 -0.87 -10.10 -9.81
N ALA A 89 -2.21 -10.10 -9.70
CA ALA A 89 -3.03 -11.29 -9.90
C ALA A 89 -2.92 -11.85 -11.32
N LEU A 90 -2.95 -10.99 -12.35
CA LEU A 90 -2.77 -11.41 -13.75
C LEU A 90 -1.39 -12.03 -13.97
N ASN A 91 -0.34 -11.51 -13.34
CA ASN A 91 1.01 -12.07 -13.45
C ASN A 91 1.12 -13.43 -12.74
N LEU A 92 0.50 -13.58 -11.56
CA LEU A 92 0.42 -14.86 -10.85
C LEU A 92 -0.34 -15.92 -11.66
N LEU A 93 -1.48 -15.54 -12.25
CA LEU A 93 -2.26 -16.44 -13.12
C LEU A 93 -1.48 -16.87 -14.38
N ARG A 94 -0.52 -16.04 -14.84
CA ARG A 94 0.42 -16.36 -15.94
C ARG A 94 1.64 -17.17 -15.48
N GLY A 95 1.69 -17.61 -14.23
CA GLY A 95 2.82 -18.37 -13.67
C GLY A 95 4.09 -17.55 -13.45
N ARG A 96 4.01 -16.22 -13.49
CA ARG A 96 5.19 -15.33 -13.32
C ARG A 96 5.37 -14.92 -11.87
N HIS A 97 5.95 -15.80 -11.06
CA HIS A 97 6.10 -15.57 -9.61
C HIS A 97 7.43 -14.89 -9.24
N ALA A 98 8.44 -14.98 -10.11
CA ALA A 98 9.79 -14.47 -9.86
C ALA A 98 9.97 -12.96 -10.17
N ILE A 99 8.88 -12.23 -10.40
CA ILE A 99 8.90 -10.78 -10.61
C ILE A 99 8.89 -10.10 -9.25
N ASP A 100 9.65 -9.01 -9.11
CA ASP A 100 9.59 -8.15 -7.94
C ASP A 100 8.35 -7.24 -8.00
N CYS A 101 7.59 -7.18 -6.90
CA CYS A 101 6.46 -6.25 -6.77
C CYS A 101 6.90 -4.79 -6.94
N GLY A 102 8.16 -4.46 -6.61
CA GLY A 102 8.61 -3.07 -6.48
C GLY A 102 8.01 -2.36 -5.26
N CYS A 103 7.36 -3.15 -4.38
CA CYS A 103 6.64 -2.72 -3.18
C CYS A 103 7.43 -3.01 -1.89
N GLY A 104 8.51 -3.81 -2.00
CA GLY A 104 9.43 -4.12 -0.91
C GLY A 104 10.49 -3.02 -0.83
N GLY A 105 10.77 -2.53 0.38
CA GLY A 105 11.77 -1.51 0.61
C GLY A 105 13.21 -1.94 0.27
N PRO A 106 14.22 -1.19 0.74
CA PRO A 106 15.63 -1.33 0.33
C PRO A 106 16.28 -2.71 0.54
N GLU A 107 15.66 -3.62 1.27
CA GLU A 107 16.24 -4.91 1.69
C GLU A 107 15.99 -6.08 0.71
N GLY A 108 15.36 -5.82 -0.43
CA GLY A 108 15.28 -6.77 -1.54
C GLY A 108 13.87 -7.16 -1.96
N GLY A 109 13.75 -7.42 -3.26
CA GLY A 109 12.50 -7.57 -3.97
C GLY A 109 11.53 -8.56 -3.38
N GLN A 110 10.31 -8.10 -3.11
CA GLN A 110 9.23 -8.97 -2.69
C GLN A 110 8.64 -9.64 -3.93
N HIS A 111 8.93 -10.92 -4.11
CA HIS A 111 8.35 -11.72 -5.19
C HIS A 111 6.81 -11.65 -5.18
N LEU A 112 6.23 -11.68 -6.38
CA LEU A 112 4.79 -11.77 -6.55
C LEU A 112 4.24 -12.99 -5.80
N SER A 113 3.22 -12.76 -4.97
CA SER A 113 2.57 -13.81 -4.19
C SER A 113 1.10 -13.46 -3.93
N TRP A 114 0.29 -14.48 -3.70
CA TRP A 114 -1.11 -14.29 -3.28
C TRP A 114 -1.24 -13.56 -1.94
N GLY A 115 -0.17 -13.53 -1.13
CA GLY A 115 -0.11 -12.70 0.08
C GLY A 115 -0.22 -11.21 -0.19
N LEU A 116 0.34 -10.72 -1.32
CA LEU A 116 0.21 -9.33 -1.74
C LEU A 116 -1.23 -8.97 -2.10
N VAL A 117 -1.95 -9.88 -2.77
CA VAL A 117 -3.37 -9.72 -3.11
C VAL A 117 -4.22 -9.59 -1.84
N LEU A 118 -4.00 -10.49 -0.87
CA LEU A 118 -4.68 -10.42 0.42
C LEU A 118 -4.36 -9.11 1.16
N ARG A 119 -3.09 -8.72 1.23
CA ARG A 119 -2.65 -7.46 1.86
C ARG A 119 -3.38 -6.26 1.25
N ASN A 120 -3.40 -6.15 -0.08
CA ASN A 120 -4.06 -5.04 -0.75
C ASN A 120 -5.57 -5.05 -0.53
N GLY A 121 -6.20 -6.24 -0.47
CA GLY A 121 -7.61 -6.37 -0.10
C GLY A 121 -7.90 -5.84 1.31
N LEU A 122 -7.06 -6.18 2.30
CA LEU A 122 -7.19 -5.68 3.67
C LEU A 122 -6.97 -4.17 3.76
N LEU A 123 -6.00 -3.62 3.02
CA LEU A 123 -5.83 -2.16 2.92
C LEU A 123 -7.03 -1.48 2.25
N GLY A 124 -7.66 -2.13 1.27
CA GLY A 124 -8.90 -1.65 0.65
C GLY A 124 -10.07 -1.60 1.64
N LEU A 125 -10.21 -2.63 2.48
CA LEU A 125 -11.20 -2.61 3.58
C LEU A 125 -10.91 -1.47 4.56
N ALA A 126 -9.64 -1.25 4.93
CA ALA A 126 -9.25 -0.13 5.77
C ALA A 126 -9.61 1.22 5.13
N ALA A 127 -9.50 1.36 3.81
CA ALA A 127 -9.88 2.58 3.10
C ALA A 127 -11.40 2.85 3.19
N GLY A 128 -12.22 1.80 3.10
CA GLY A 128 -13.67 1.91 3.35
C GLY A 128 -13.98 2.31 4.80
N LEU A 129 -13.27 1.73 5.78
CA LEU A 129 -13.45 2.06 7.19
C LEU A 129 -12.99 3.49 7.54
N ALA A 130 -11.99 4.02 6.83
CA ALA A 130 -11.50 5.38 7.01
C ALA A 130 -12.55 6.47 6.71
N VAL A 131 -13.58 6.13 5.92
CA VAL A 131 -14.68 7.05 5.55
C VAL A 131 -16.03 6.66 6.18
N ALA A 132 -16.09 5.54 6.91
CA ALA A 132 -17.35 4.98 7.41
C ALA A 132 -18.00 5.76 8.58
N SER A 133 -17.36 6.80 9.12
CA SER A 133 -17.91 7.59 10.23
C SER A 133 -17.31 9.00 10.28
N GLU A 134 -17.97 9.97 9.64
CA GLU A 134 -17.70 11.39 9.81
C GLU A 134 -18.62 11.95 10.91
N VAL A 135 -18.35 11.60 12.18
CA VAL A 135 -19.02 12.27 13.31
C VAL A 135 -18.09 13.39 13.79
N PRO A 136 -18.42 14.67 13.56
CA PRO A 136 -17.62 15.78 14.05
C PRO A 136 -17.77 15.85 15.57
N ARG A 137 -16.77 15.34 16.29
CA ARG A 137 -16.59 15.54 17.72
C ARG A 137 -15.16 16.03 17.92
N ASP A 138 -15.01 17.06 18.74
CA ASP A 138 -13.70 17.61 19.08
C ASP A 138 -12.83 16.51 19.68
N LEU A 139 -11.65 16.28 19.08
CA LEU A 139 -10.67 15.34 19.60
C LEU A 139 -10.13 15.90 20.92
N VAL A 140 -10.37 15.19 22.01
CA VAL A 140 -9.65 15.45 23.26
C VAL A 140 -8.21 14.96 23.09
N TRP A 141 -7.26 15.51 23.85
CA TRP A 141 -5.85 15.09 23.80
C TRP A 141 -5.66 13.57 23.93
N LEU A 142 -6.54 12.90 24.69
CA LEU A 142 -6.55 11.45 24.89
C LEU A 142 -6.94 10.68 23.62
N ASP A 143 -7.81 11.25 22.79
CA ASP A 143 -8.19 10.68 21.49
C ASP A 143 -7.01 10.72 20.53
N GLY A 144 -6.22 11.81 20.57
CA GLY A 144 -4.99 11.94 19.80
C GLY A 144 -3.95 10.87 20.16
N LEU A 145 -3.73 10.63 21.46
CA LEU A 145 -2.82 9.57 21.92
C LEU A 145 -3.29 8.19 21.46
N THR A 146 -4.58 7.92 21.58
CA THR A 146 -5.21 6.66 21.15
C THR A 146 -5.03 6.44 19.65
N VAL A 147 -5.28 7.48 18.82
CA VAL A 147 -5.09 7.42 17.37
C VAL A 147 -3.62 7.14 17.02
N VAL A 148 -2.67 7.83 17.64
CA VAL A 148 -1.24 7.61 17.37
C VAL A 148 -0.82 6.19 17.77
N ALA A 149 -1.14 5.76 18.99
CA ALA A 149 -0.79 4.42 19.46
C ALA A 149 -1.44 3.31 18.60
N GLY A 150 -2.72 3.46 18.27
CA GLY A 150 -3.45 2.53 17.41
C GLY A 150 -2.87 2.49 15.99
N THR A 151 -2.54 3.64 15.41
CA THR A 151 -1.89 3.73 14.09
C THR A 151 -0.53 3.04 14.09
N LEU A 152 0.30 3.28 15.12
CA LEU A 152 1.61 2.63 15.25
C LEU A 152 1.49 1.11 15.42
N ALA A 153 0.52 0.64 16.19
CA ALA A 153 0.26 -0.79 16.35
C ALA A 153 -0.17 -1.45 15.03
N LEU A 154 -1.10 -0.82 14.30
CA LEU A 154 -1.54 -1.28 12.98
C LEU A 154 -0.39 -1.25 11.96
N TYR A 155 0.43 -0.21 11.98
CA TYR A 155 1.59 -0.10 11.09
C TYR A 155 2.65 -1.15 11.43
N GLY A 156 2.90 -1.42 12.71
CA GLY A 156 3.78 -2.50 13.16
C GLY A 156 3.30 -3.87 12.68
N LEU A 157 2.00 -4.14 12.76
CA LEU A 157 1.41 -5.38 12.23
C LEU A 157 1.57 -5.47 10.70
N TYR A 158 1.29 -4.38 9.99
CA TYR A 158 1.52 -4.29 8.55
C TYR A 158 2.98 -4.56 8.18
N ALA A 159 3.92 -3.91 8.87
CA ALA A 159 5.36 -4.07 8.62
C ALA A 159 5.83 -5.50 8.91
N ALA A 160 5.38 -6.10 10.02
CA ALA A 160 5.70 -7.48 10.36
C ALA A 160 5.15 -8.47 9.31
N ALA A 161 3.91 -8.27 8.86
CA ALA A 161 3.33 -9.08 7.78
C ALA A 161 4.12 -8.94 6.47
N ASN A 162 4.53 -7.72 6.10
CA ASN A 162 5.38 -7.48 4.93
C ASN A 162 6.74 -8.17 5.06
N GLN A 163 7.41 -8.06 6.21
CA GLN A 163 8.71 -8.73 6.45
C GLN A 163 8.58 -10.26 6.37
N LEU A 164 7.52 -10.84 6.93
CA LEU A 164 7.27 -12.27 6.84
C LEU A 164 7.08 -12.72 5.38
N MET A 165 6.34 -11.95 4.59
CA MET A 165 6.16 -12.25 3.17
C MET A 165 7.47 -12.12 2.38
N ALA A 166 8.29 -11.10 2.65
CA ALA A 166 9.59 -10.92 2.02
C ALA A 166 10.58 -12.05 2.37
N ASN A 167 10.55 -12.54 3.61
CA ASN A 167 11.45 -13.60 4.07
C ASN A 167 10.98 -15.04 3.76
N ARG A 168 9.73 -15.23 3.31
CA ARG A 168 9.17 -16.56 3.00
C ARG A 168 10.06 -17.42 2.08
N PRO A 169 10.67 -16.91 1.00
CA PRO A 169 11.54 -17.71 0.15
C PRO A 169 12.82 -18.20 0.84
N ARG A 170 13.37 -17.39 1.78
CA ARG A 170 14.57 -17.77 2.56
C ARG A 170 14.24 -18.88 3.57
N LEU A 171 13.09 -18.79 4.23
CA LEU A 171 12.63 -19.80 5.18
C LEU A 171 12.36 -21.16 4.52
N MET A 172 11.88 -21.19 3.28
CA MET A 172 11.66 -22.45 2.56
C MET A 172 12.99 -23.16 2.22
N LYS A 173 14.07 -22.42 1.98
CA LYS A 173 15.39 -23.00 1.72
C LYS A 173 16.06 -23.63 2.95
N LEU A 174 15.65 -23.25 4.16
CA LEU A 174 16.17 -23.83 5.41
C LEU A 174 15.42 -25.11 5.83
N ARG A 175 14.29 -25.42 5.18
CA ARG A 175 13.45 -26.59 5.49
C ARG A 175 13.71 -27.80 4.60
N GLY A 176 14.56 -27.65 3.57
CA GLY A 176 14.99 -28.73 2.68
C GLY A 176 16.50 -28.89 2.73
#